data_AF-A0A8X8GPQ1-F1
#
_entry.id   AF-A0A8X8GPQ1-F1
#
_cell.length_a   1.000
_cell.length_b   1.000
_cell.length_c   1.000
_cell.angle_alpha   90.00
_cell.angle_beta   90.00
_cell.angle_gamma   90.00
#
_symmetry.space_group_name_H-M   'P 1'
#
loop_
_entity.id
_entity.type
_entity.pdbx_description
1 polymer ?
#
loop_
_entity_poly.entity_id
_entity_poly.type
_entity_poly.pdbx_seq_one_letter_code
_entity_poly.pdbx_strand_id
1 'polypeptide(L)'
;MSKKTLINIVSIILLIVVLGGVFFLVHSTKSSNDEDQNKVEDKKSENVGPALTGNGDRQDNNSNSDDNTEDEKDTKTKKESNNDEKDKSEKDSSKEKSSNSKKDQTSELTKNADYVYKKTIKGTEDSSEEHINDIATDKMIKQIEGADSNNASKEIDLRNTSIKFKDTHDFSDKTISGTYKYDLIIKDKENKQGSITRLDETSNIKFIKEDGQYKVDEISK
;
A
#
# COMPACT_ATOMS: atom_id res chain seq x y z
N MET A 1 -13.44 -56.48 9.44
CA MET A 1 -12.26 -56.16 10.29
C MET A 1 -12.23 -57.10 11.48
N SER A 2 -11.05 -57.59 11.86
CA SER A 2 -10.89 -58.39 13.09
C SER A 2 -11.15 -57.51 14.31
N LYS A 3 -11.79 -58.05 15.35
CA LYS A 3 -12.03 -57.34 16.63
C LYS A 3 -10.73 -56.73 17.20
N LYS A 4 -9.58 -57.35 16.92
CA LYS A 4 -8.24 -56.87 17.30
C LYS A 4 -7.83 -55.59 16.57
N THR A 5 -8.22 -55.44 15.30
CA THR A 5 -7.95 -54.25 14.49
C THR A 5 -8.77 -53.05 14.98
N LEU A 6 -10.03 -53.29 15.36
CA LEU A 6 -10.91 -52.25 15.89
C LEU A 6 -10.37 -51.69 17.22
N ILE A 7 -9.91 -52.56 18.12
CA ILE A 7 -9.34 -52.18 19.42
C ILE A 7 -8.07 -51.33 19.25
N ASN A 8 -7.20 -51.67 18.30
CA ASN A 8 -6.01 -50.87 18.02
C ASN A 8 -6.35 -49.48 17.48
N ILE A 9 -7.36 -49.35 16.62
CA ILE A 9 -7.79 -48.04 16.09
C ILE A 9 -8.37 -47.17 17.22
N VAL A 10 -9.23 -47.73 18.07
CA VAL A 10 -9.82 -47.01 19.20
C VAL A 10 -8.73 -46.55 20.18
N SER A 11 -7.72 -47.39 20.44
CA SER A 11 -6.58 -47.05 21.30
C SER A 11 -5.76 -45.87 20.74
N ILE A 12 -5.51 -45.83 19.43
CA ILE A 12 -4.79 -44.73 18.77
C ILE A 12 -5.57 -43.42 18.85
N ILE A 13 -6.88 -43.46 18.59
CA ILE A 13 -7.75 -42.26 18.67
C ILE A 13 -7.75 -41.70 20.11
N LEU A 14 -7.83 -42.57 21.12
CA LEU A 14 -7.84 -42.17 22.52
C LEU A 14 -6.51 -41.50 22.92
N LEU A 15 -5.38 -41.99 22.40
CA LEU A 15 -4.06 -41.39 22.61
C LEU A 15 -3.94 -40.00 21.97
N ILE A 16 -4.51 -39.80 20.78
CA ILE A 16 -4.53 -38.48 20.10
C ILE A 16 -5.39 -37.48 20.88
N VAL A 17 -6.55 -37.90 21.42
CA VAL A 17 -7.41 -37.03 22.23
C VAL A 17 -6.72 -36.59 23.52
N VAL A 18 -5.99 -37.49 24.19
CA VAL A 18 -5.23 -37.15 25.40
C VAL A 18 -4.10 -36.17 25.09
N LEU A 19 -3.32 -36.40 24.02
CA LEU A 19 -2.22 -35.50 23.63
C LEU A 19 -2.73 -34.14 23.14
N GLY A 20 -3.79 -34.11 22.33
CA GLY A 20 -4.41 -32.89 21.84
C GLY A 20 -5.09 -32.07 22.94
N GLY A 21 -5.76 -32.73 23.89
CA GLY A 21 -6.40 -32.08 25.04
C GLY A 21 -5.40 -31.39 25.98
N VAL A 22 -4.24 -32.03 26.24
CA VAL A 22 -3.18 -31.42 27.06
C VAL A 22 -2.54 -30.23 26.34
N PHE A 23 -2.32 -30.32 25.03
CA PHE A 23 -1.80 -29.19 24.23
C PHE A 23 -2.76 -27.99 24.23
N PHE A 24 -4.07 -28.24 24.10
CA PHE A 24 -5.09 -27.20 24.15
C PHE A 24 -5.18 -26.53 25.53
N LEU A 25 -5.06 -27.30 26.63
CA LEU A 25 -5.05 -26.76 27.99
C LEU A 25 -3.82 -25.89 28.27
N VAL A 26 -2.61 -26.31 27.87
CA VAL A 26 -1.37 -25.56 28.10
C VAL A 26 -1.32 -24.26 27.29
N HIS A 27 -1.91 -24.23 26.09
CA HIS A 27 -1.98 -23.01 25.27
C HIS A 27 -3.18 -22.09 25.59
N SER A 28 -4.27 -22.62 26.16
CA SER A 28 -5.46 -21.81 26.50
C SER A 28 -5.34 -21.05 27.83
N THR A 29 -4.35 -21.37 28.69
CA THR A 29 -4.10 -20.63 29.95
C THR A 29 -3.16 -19.43 29.79
N LYS A 30 -2.81 -19.01 28.57
CA LYS A 30 -2.12 -17.73 28.30
C LYS A 30 -3.08 -16.59 27.93
N SER A 31 -4.36 -16.72 28.26
CA SER A 31 -5.37 -15.69 28.07
C SER A 31 -6.09 -15.39 29.38
N SER A 32 -5.43 -14.65 30.28
CA SER A 32 -6.03 -13.60 31.14
C SER A 32 -5.18 -13.34 32.38
N ASN A 33 -4.51 -12.19 32.42
CA ASN A 33 -4.47 -11.22 33.52
C ASN A 33 -3.30 -10.27 33.29
N ASP A 34 -3.62 -8.98 33.11
CA ASP A 34 -3.14 -7.89 33.98
C ASP A 34 -3.77 -6.58 33.49
N GLU A 35 -4.87 -6.21 34.14
CA GLU A 35 -5.18 -4.80 34.40
C GLU A 35 -4.13 -4.22 35.35
N ASP A 36 -3.99 -2.89 35.32
CA ASP A 36 -3.06 -2.03 36.08
C ASP A 36 -1.60 -1.97 35.61
N GLN A 37 -1.30 -0.99 34.76
CA GLN A 37 -0.71 0.25 35.28
C GLN A 37 -0.75 1.39 34.27
N ASN A 38 -1.34 2.49 34.74
CA ASN A 38 -1.23 3.83 34.24
C ASN A 38 0.23 4.20 33.93
N LYS A 39 0.58 4.29 32.65
CA LYS A 39 1.75 5.05 32.18
C LYS A 39 1.43 5.59 30.80
N VAL A 40 0.79 6.75 30.79
CA VAL A 40 0.81 7.66 29.66
C VAL A 40 2.28 8.04 29.46
N GLU A 41 3.00 7.25 28.67
CA GLU A 41 4.25 7.70 28.09
C GLU A 41 3.87 8.61 26.94
N ASP A 42 4.10 9.91 27.14
CA ASP A 42 4.11 10.94 26.11
C ASP A 42 5.01 10.48 24.95
N LYS A 43 4.43 9.77 23.99
CA LYS A 43 5.05 9.59 22.69
C LYS A 43 5.06 10.98 22.07
N LYS A 44 6.23 11.62 22.18
CA LYS A 44 6.65 12.80 21.44
C LYS A 44 6.11 12.70 20.02
N SER A 45 4.99 13.38 19.79
CA SER A 45 4.47 13.68 18.47
C SER A 45 5.60 14.40 17.73
N GLU A 46 6.21 13.74 16.76
CA GLU A 46 6.96 14.45 15.74
C GLU A 46 5.92 15.33 15.04
N ASN A 47 5.92 16.62 15.40
CA ASN A 47 5.13 17.67 14.77
C ASN A 47 5.54 17.75 13.29
N VAL A 48 4.89 16.94 12.47
CA VAL A 48 4.80 17.12 11.04
C VAL A 48 3.44 17.77 10.80
N GLY A 49 3.47 18.92 10.13
CA GLY A 49 2.43 19.96 10.16
C GLY A 49 1.00 19.53 9.83
N PRO A 50 0.03 20.44 10.03
CA PRO A 50 -1.38 20.12 10.09
C PRO A 50 -1.93 19.60 8.76
N ALA A 51 -2.72 18.53 8.83
CA ALA A 51 -3.33 17.86 7.69
C ALA A 51 -4.50 18.62 7.03
N LEU A 52 -4.96 19.74 7.61
CA LEU A 52 -6.14 20.48 7.12
C LEU A 52 -6.07 22.01 7.28
N THR A 53 -4.90 22.63 7.07
CA THR A 53 -4.86 24.09 6.81
C THR A 53 -4.14 24.39 5.50
N GLY A 54 -4.72 23.92 4.40
CA GLY A 54 -4.50 24.50 3.08
C GLY A 54 -5.85 24.97 2.57
N ASN A 55 -6.08 26.28 2.52
CA ASN A 55 -7.23 26.87 1.84
C ASN A 55 -7.23 26.39 0.37
N GLY A 56 -7.99 25.34 0.06
CA GLY A 56 -8.00 24.75 -1.29
C GLY A 56 -9.37 24.27 -1.77
N ASP A 57 -10.37 24.16 -0.89
CA ASP A 57 -11.74 23.83 -1.29
C ASP A 57 -12.60 25.09 -1.33
N ARG A 58 -12.33 25.97 -2.29
CA ARG A 58 -13.28 26.98 -2.74
C ARG A 58 -13.16 27.18 -4.26
N GLN A 59 -14.25 26.81 -4.92
CA GLN A 59 -14.75 27.26 -6.22
C GLN A 59 -14.46 26.41 -7.46
N ASP A 60 -15.49 25.62 -7.81
CA ASP A 60 -15.95 25.48 -9.19
C ASP A 60 -16.23 26.87 -9.82
N ASN A 61 -15.62 27.16 -10.97
CA ASN A 61 -16.27 27.65 -12.18
C ASN A 61 -15.24 28.15 -13.21
N ASN A 62 -15.24 27.48 -14.38
CA ASN A 62 -15.15 28.03 -15.73
C ASN A 62 -14.46 29.40 -15.90
N SER A 63 -13.29 29.44 -16.56
CA SER A 63 -12.89 30.50 -17.50
C SER A 63 -11.62 30.09 -18.26
N ASN A 64 -11.75 29.94 -19.58
CA ASN A 64 -10.65 30.22 -20.51
C ASN A 64 -10.16 31.66 -20.25
N SER A 65 -8.85 31.85 -20.11
CA SER A 65 -8.17 32.98 -20.72
C SER A 65 -6.68 32.68 -20.74
N ASP A 66 -6.14 32.61 -21.95
CA ASP A 66 -4.78 33.02 -22.24
C ASP A 66 -4.53 34.38 -21.56
N ASP A 67 -3.40 34.54 -20.90
CA ASP A 67 -2.72 35.82 -21.01
C ASP A 67 -1.21 35.65 -20.91
N ASN A 68 -0.58 36.26 -21.90
CA ASN A 68 0.84 36.32 -22.12
C ASN A 68 1.48 37.21 -21.04
N THR A 69 2.69 36.88 -20.63
CA THR A 69 3.63 37.92 -20.21
C THR A 69 4.95 37.63 -20.87
N GLU A 70 5.15 38.36 -21.97
CA GLU A 70 6.42 38.60 -22.62
C GLU A 70 7.33 39.36 -21.65
N ASP A 71 8.55 38.87 -21.46
CA ASP A 71 9.68 39.76 -21.21
C ASP A 71 10.84 39.32 -22.13
N GLU A 72 10.97 40.11 -23.18
CA GLU A 72 12.01 40.14 -24.19
C GLU A 72 13.35 40.52 -23.55
N LYS A 73 14.40 39.71 -23.76
CA LYS A 73 15.72 40.28 -24.11
C LYS A 73 16.66 39.31 -24.80
N ASP A 74 16.74 39.50 -26.11
CA ASP A 74 17.89 39.40 -27.00
C ASP A 74 19.23 38.86 -26.43
N THR A 75 19.75 37.80 -27.06
CA THR A 75 20.96 37.97 -27.90
C THR A 75 21.14 36.81 -28.89
N LYS A 76 20.89 37.20 -30.14
CA LYS A 76 21.28 36.62 -31.42
C LYS A 76 22.75 36.14 -31.47
N THR A 77 22.99 34.87 -31.82
CA THR A 77 24.08 34.56 -32.78
C THR A 77 23.70 33.34 -33.63
N LYS A 78 23.65 33.61 -34.93
CA LYS A 78 23.36 32.73 -36.06
C LYS A 78 24.61 31.92 -36.44
N LYS A 79 24.48 30.61 -36.65
CA LYS A 79 25.20 29.92 -37.73
C LYS A 79 24.50 28.62 -38.14
N GLU A 80 23.92 28.66 -39.34
CA GLU A 80 23.55 27.49 -40.14
C GLU A 80 24.81 26.68 -40.49
N SER A 81 24.71 25.34 -40.57
CA SER A 81 24.90 24.56 -41.82
C SER A 81 24.88 23.06 -41.57
N ASN A 82 24.16 22.36 -42.44
CA ASN A 82 24.00 20.92 -42.57
C ASN A 82 25.33 20.19 -42.89
N ASN A 83 25.48 18.94 -42.46
CA ASN A 83 25.46 17.77 -43.34
C ASN A 83 25.80 16.46 -42.60
N ASP A 84 25.17 15.41 -43.09
CA ASP A 84 25.35 13.99 -42.80
C ASP A 84 26.81 13.53 -42.82
N GLU A 85 27.18 12.63 -41.90
CA GLU A 85 27.77 11.35 -42.30
C GLU A 85 27.77 10.32 -41.15
N LYS A 86 27.46 9.08 -41.56
CA LYS A 86 27.49 7.84 -40.77
C LYS A 86 28.83 7.66 -40.07
N ASP A 87 28.78 7.24 -38.81
CA ASP A 87 29.78 6.28 -38.35
C ASP A 87 29.17 5.21 -37.45
N LYS A 88 29.45 3.96 -37.82
CA LYS A 88 29.07 2.75 -37.09
C LYS A 88 29.97 2.63 -35.87
N SER A 89 29.38 2.55 -34.68
CA SER A 89 29.97 1.76 -33.61
C SER A 89 28.90 0.91 -32.93
N GLU A 90 29.02 -0.40 -33.12
CA GLU A 90 28.41 -1.40 -32.26
C GLU A 90 29.07 -1.29 -30.88
N LYS A 91 28.31 -0.96 -29.83
CA LYS A 91 28.56 -1.50 -28.49
C LYS A 91 27.42 -1.28 -27.50
N ASP A 92 27.06 -2.38 -26.85
CA ASP A 92 26.40 -2.53 -25.56
C ASP A 92 24.94 -2.10 -25.42
N SER A 93 24.09 -3.05 -25.80
CA SER A 93 22.88 -3.40 -25.06
C SER A 93 23.19 -3.59 -23.57
N SER A 94 22.82 -2.62 -22.73
CA SER A 94 22.36 -2.78 -21.32
C SER A 94 22.51 -1.48 -20.55
N LYS A 95 21.65 -0.49 -20.83
CA LYS A 95 21.50 0.62 -19.89
C LYS A 95 20.11 1.24 -19.89
N GLU A 96 19.09 0.41 -19.76
CA GLU A 96 17.86 0.85 -19.10
C GLU A 96 17.98 0.57 -17.61
N LYS A 97 18.79 1.38 -16.92
CA LYS A 97 18.48 1.70 -15.52
C LYS A 97 17.76 3.03 -15.60
N SER A 98 16.42 3.00 -15.67
CA SER A 98 15.65 4.19 -15.31
C SER A 98 16.03 4.50 -13.86
N SER A 99 16.85 5.52 -13.68
CA SER A 99 17.23 6.00 -12.36
C SER A 99 16.14 6.96 -11.92
N ASN A 100 14.94 6.44 -11.67
CA ASN A 100 13.90 7.23 -11.03
C ASN A 100 14.47 7.76 -9.71
N SER A 101 14.25 9.04 -9.44
CA SER A 101 14.73 9.61 -8.19
C SER A 101 14.03 8.91 -7.02
N LYS A 102 14.66 8.90 -5.83
CA LYS A 102 14.03 8.35 -4.61
C LYS A 102 12.63 8.92 -4.36
N LYS A 103 12.42 10.19 -4.73
CA LYS A 103 11.15 10.89 -4.59
C LYS A 103 10.10 10.32 -5.55
N ASP A 104 10.47 10.11 -6.81
CA ASP A 104 9.57 9.56 -7.83
C ASP A 104 9.16 8.14 -7.45
N GLN A 105 10.13 7.34 -7.03
CA GLN A 105 9.88 5.98 -6.56
C GLN A 105 8.99 5.95 -5.32
N THR A 106 9.20 6.84 -4.35
CA THR A 106 8.32 6.95 -3.18
C THR A 106 6.90 7.33 -3.58
N SER A 107 6.74 8.26 -4.54
CA SER A 107 5.44 8.67 -5.04
C SER A 107 4.72 7.53 -5.75
N GLU A 108 5.42 6.77 -6.59
CA GLU A 108 4.88 5.60 -7.28
C GLU A 108 4.41 4.53 -6.27
N LEU A 109 5.25 4.18 -5.30
CA LEU A 109 4.89 3.20 -4.27
C LEU A 109 3.73 3.67 -3.39
N THR A 110 3.60 4.98 -3.15
CA THR A 110 2.45 5.55 -2.44
C THR A 110 1.17 5.38 -3.27
N LYS A 111 1.19 5.66 -4.57
CA LYS A 111 0.03 5.45 -5.45
C LYS A 111 -0.39 3.98 -5.52
N ASN A 112 0.58 3.07 -5.59
CA ASN A 112 0.33 1.63 -5.58
C ASN A 112 -0.30 1.20 -4.26
N ALA A 113 0.22 1.70 -3.13
CA ALA A 113 -0.38 1.47 -1.81
C ALA A 113 -1.81 2.01 -1.72
N ASP A 114 -2.08 3.22 -2.22
CA ASP A 114 -3.42 3.82 -2.23
C ASP A 114 -4.41 2.93 -3.00
N TYR A 115 -4.02 2.48 -4.20
CA TYR A 115 -4.87 1.63 -5.03
C TYR A 115 -5.15 0.29 -4.34
N VAL A 116 -4.10 -0.38 -3.86
CA VAL A 116 -4.20 -1.67 -3.18
C VAL A 116 -5.04 -1.55 -1.90
N TYR A 117 -4.84 -0.49 -1.11
CA TYR A 117 -5.59 -0.27 0.13
C TYR A 117 -7.07 -0.04 -0.14
N LYS A 118 -7.43 0.78 -1.16
CA LYS A 118 -8.84 0.92 -1.59
C LYS A 118 -9.47 -0.41 -1.94
N LYS A 119 -8.73 -1.27 -2.65
CA LYS A 119 -9.19 -2.61 -3.03
C LYS A 119 -9.34 -3.54 -1.83
N THR A 120 -8.50 -3.44 -0.80
CA THR A 120 -8.69 -4.23 0.43
C THR A 120 -9.98 -3.91 1.17
N ILE A 121 -10.51 -2.69 0.99
CA ILE A 121 -11.77 -2.26 1.61
C ILE A 121 -12.96 -2.65 0.73
N LYS A 122 -12.87 -2.42 -0.58
CA LYS A 122 -13.98 -2.57 -1.53
C LYS A 122 -14.11 -3.98 -2.13
N GLY A 123 -13.01 -4.73 -2.21
CA GLY A 123 -12.89 -5.95 -2.99
C GLY A 123 -12.62 -5.71 -4.49
N THR A 124 -12.63 -6.79 -5.27
CA THR A 124 -12.56 -6.77 -6.73
C THR A 124 -13.98 -6.77 -7.33
N GLU A 125 -14.33 -5.72 -8.07
CA GLU A 125 -15.44 -5.74 -9.04
C GLU A 125 -14.83 -6.02 -10.43
N ASP A 126 -14.57 -7.29 -10.72
CA ASP A 126 -14.55 -7.97 -12.02
C ASP A 126 -13.88 -7.37 -13.30
N SER A 127 -13.02 -6.35 -13.28
CA SER A 127 -12.34 -5.96 -14.53
C SER A 127 -10.97 -5.27 -14.46
N SER A 128 -10.28 -5.27 -13.31
CA SER A 128 -9.00 -4.56 -13.12
C SER A 128 -7.92 -5.39 -12.43
N GLU A 129 -8.02 -6.73 -12.56
CA GLU A 129 -7.08 -7.67 -11.93
C GLU A 129 -5.68 -7.61 -12.53
N GLU A 130 -5.54 -7.28 -13.82
CA GLU A 130 -4.20 -7.22 -14.44
C GLU A 130 -3.29 -6.21 -13.73
N HIS A 131 -3.80 -5.00 -13.45
CA HIS A 131 -2.99 -3.99 -12.77
C HIS A 131 -2.69 -4.35 -11.31
N ILE A 132 -3.56 -5.12 -10.64
CA ILE A 132 -3.33 -5.44 -9.22
C ILE A 132 -2.21 -6.46 -9.04
N ASN A 133 -2.06 -7.40 -9.99
CA ASN A 133 -1.01 -8.40 -9.98
C ASN A 133 0.39 -7.79 -10.18
N ASP A 134 0.48 -6.63 -10.83
CA ASP A 134 1.74 -5.91 -11.03
C ASP A 134 2.20 -5.20 -9.76
N ILE A 135 1.28 -4.84 -8.87
CA ILE A 135 1.56 -3.94 -7.73
C ILE A 135 1.29 -4.57 -6.36
N ALA A 136 0.72 -5.78 -6.29
CA ALA A 136 0.42 -6.49 -5.05
C ALA A 136 0.90 -7.94 -5.13
N THR A 137 1.37 -8.49 -4.00
CA THR A 137 1.73 -9.91 -3.92
C THR A 137 0.48 -10.78 -3.85
N ASP A 138 0.59 -12.08 -4.16
CA ASP A 138 -0.50 -13.06 -4.01
C ASP A 138 -1.12 -13.05 -2.61
N LYS A 139 -0.29 -12.80 -1.58
CA LYS A 139 -0.76 -12.67 -0.19
C LYS A 139 -1.75 -11.53 -0.07
N MET A 140 -1.41 -10.37 -0.64
CA MET A 140 -2.24 -9.18 -0.57
C MET A 140 -3.48 -9.29 -1.47
N ILE A 141 -3.37 -9.94 -2.63
CA ILE A 141 -4.51 -10.22 -3.52
C ILE A 141 -5.56 -11.08 -2.81
N LYS A 142 -5.16 -12.13 -2.10
CA LYS A 142 -6.09 -12.95 -1.30
C LYS A 142 -6.82 -12.14 -0.21
N GLN A 143 -6.16 -11.15 0.37
CA GLN A 143 -6.80 -10.26 1.33
C GLN A 143 -7.86 -9.37 0.67
N ILE A 144 -7.63 -8.97 -0.58
CA ILE A 144 -8.58 -8.19 -1.38
C ILE A 144 -9.79 -9.04 -1.77
N GLU A 145 -9.58 -10.29 -2.19
CA GLU A 145 -10.64 -11.25 -2.49
C GLU A 145 -11.54 -11.52 -1.27
N GLY A 146 -10.95 -11.52 -0.08
CA GLY A 146 -11.65 -11.68 1.20
C GLY A 146 -12.27 -10.40 1.77
N ALA A 147 -12.31 -9.30 1.01
CA ALA A 147 -12.87 -8.03 1.49
C ALA A 147 -14.37 -8.15 1.81
N ASP A 148 -14.83 -7.33 2.77
CA ASP A 148 -16.24 -7.31 3.18
C ASP A 148 -17.13 -6.82 2.03
N SER A 149 -17.99 -7.71 1.52
CA SER A 149 -18.90 -7.43 0.41
C SER A 149 -19.90 -6.30 0.70
N ASN A 150 -20.13 -5.97 1.98
CA ASN A 150 -20.94 -4.81 2.36
C ASN A 150 -20.31 -3.47 1.94
N ASN A 151 -19.03 -3.46 1.57
CA ASN A 151 -18.33 -2.27 1.10
C ASN A 151 -18.31 -2.15 -0.43
N ALA A 152 -18.82 -3.13 -1.18
CA ALA A 152 -18.78 -3.10 -2.65
C ALA A 152 -19.49 -1.87 -3.23
N SER A 153 -20.63 -1.48 -2.67
CA SER A 153 -21.38 -0.30 -3.10
C SER A 153 -20.78 1.04 -2.64
N LYS A 154 -19.81 1.02 -1.72
CA LYS A 154 -19.24 2.22 -1.11
C LYS A 154 -18.20 2.89 -2.01
N GLU A 155 -18.14 4.22 -1.94
CA GLU A 155 -17.06 5.01 -2.52
C GLU A 155 -15.96 5.19 -1.48
N ILE A 156 -14.75 4.74 -1.82
CA ILE A 156 -13.57 4.85 -0.97
C ILE A 156 -12.63 5.92 -1.53
N ASP A 157 -12.41 6.97 -0.75
CA ASP A 157 -11.49 8.06 -1.06
C ASP A 157 -10.36 8.08 -0.03
N LEU A 158 -9.13 8.20 -0.53
CA LEU A 158 -7.90 8.29 0.27
C LEU A 158 -7.25 9.62 -0.07
N ARG A 159 -6.95 10.41 0.96
CA ARG A 159 -6.36 11.75 0.82
C ARG A 159 -5.12 11.88 1.69
N ASN A 160 -4.34 12.92 1.42
CA ASN A 160 -3.14 13.25 2.19
C ASN A 160 -2.19 12.06 2.37
N THR A 161 -2.09 11.23 1.34
CA THR A 161 -1.39 9.95 1.40
C THR A 161 0.12 10.16 1.34
N SER A 162 0.86 9.46 2.20
CA SER A 162 2.32 9.49 2.18
C SER A 162 2.91 8.24 2.82
N ILE A 163 4.10 7.84 2.35
CA ILE A 163 4.88 6.76 2.96
C ILE A 163 6.22 7.31 3.45
N LYS A 164 6.50 7.10 4.74
CA LYS A 164 7.84 7.29 5.31
C LYS A 164 8.50 5.92 5.45
N PHE A 165 9.46 5.64 4.56
CA PHE A 165 10.23 4.40 4.62
C PHE A 165 11.22 4.39 5.80
N LYS A 166 11.44 3.20 6.36
CA LYS A 166 12.43 2.94 7.41
C LYS A 166 13.64 2.27 6.76
N ASP A 167 14.83 2.81 7.04
CA ASP A 167 16.13 2.18 6.71
C ASP A 167 16.24 1.62 5.28
N THR A 168 15.89 2.43 4.26
CA THR A 168 15.98 2.00 2.85
C THR A 168 17.35 2.30 2.25
N HIS A 169 18.02 1.27 1.72
CA HIS A 169 19.31 1.39 1.02
C HIS A 169 19.07 1.74 -0.45
N ASP A 170 18.58 2.95 -0.72
CA ASP A 170 18.34 3.45 -2.08
C ASP A 170 17.44 2.55 -2.92
N PHE A 171 16.45 1.92 -2.28
CA PHE A 171 15.51 0.98 -2.92
C PHE A 171 16.22 -0.18 -3.66
N SER A 172 17.35 -0.60 -3.12
CA SER A 172 18.06 -1.80 -3.54
C SER A 172 17.59 -3.05 -2.78
N ASP A 173 17.03 -2.88 -1.58
CA ASP A 173 16.61 -3.96 -0.71
C ASP A 173 15.50 -4.82 -1.32
N LYS A 174 15.56 -6.14 -1.09
CA LYS A 174 14.49 -7.05 -1.52
C LYS A 174 13.16 -6.71 -0.82
N THR A 175 13.23 -6.25 0.42
CA THR A 175 12.06 -5.87 1.20
C THR A 175 12.29 -4.50 1.77
N ILE A 176 11.29 -3.64 1.63
CA ILE A 176 11.28 -2.31 2.24
C ILE A 176 10.01 -2.18 3.06
N SER A 177 10.08 -1.41 4.14
CA SER A 177 8.95 -1.20 5.04
C SER A 177 8.88 0.25 5.44
N GLY A 178 7.67 0.70 5.79
CA GLY A 178 7.43 2.09 6.12
C GLY A 178 6.18 2.29 6.92
N THR A 179 5.90 3.56 7.19
CA THR A 179 4.65 4.02 7.76
C THR A 179 3.86 4.73 6.67
N TYR A 180 2.69 4.19 6.36
CA TYR A 180 1.72 4.74 5.44
C TYR A 180 0.72 5.61 6.21
N LYS A 181 0.66 6.90 5.87
CA LYS A 181 -0.28 7.87 6.44
C LYS A 181 -1.35 8.20 5.41
N TYR A 182 -2.58 8.36 5.85
CA TYR A 182 -3.71 8.68 4.97
C TYR A 182 -4.89 9.24 5.76
N ASP A 183 -5.74 9.99 5.07
CA ASP A 183 -7.11 10.23 5.49
C ASP A 183 -8.02 9.29 4.70
N LEU A 184 -9.00 8.69 5.37
CA LEU A 184 -9.94 7.75 4.78
C LEU A 184 -11.36 8.31 4.83
N ILE A 185 -11.98 8.41 3.67
CA ILE A 185 -13.38 8.79 3.52
C ILE A 185 -14.11 7.63 2.85
N ILE A 186 -15.13 7.12 3.52
CA ILE A 186 -16.02 6.08 3.00
C ILE A 186 -17.41 6.69 2.87
N LYS A 187 -17.93 6.77 1.65
CA LYS A 187 -19.29 7.26 1.40
C LYS A 187 -20.17 6.12 0.95
N ASP A 188 -21.38 6.07 1.51
CA ASP A 188 -22.42 5.21 1.01
C ASP A 188 -23.14 5.95 -0.14
N LYS A 189 -23.16 5.34 -1.33
CA LYS A 189 -23.80 5.92 -2.52
C LYS A 189 -25.31 6.02 -2.36
N GLU A 190 -25.91 5.12 -1.58
CA GLU A 190 -27.36 5.03 -1.42
C GLU A 190 -27.85 5.91 -0.25
N ASN A 191 -26.99 6.21 0.72
CA ASN A 191 -27.39 6.93 1.92
C ASN A 191 -26.33 7.96 2.39
N LYS A 192 -26.58 9.25 2.13
CA LYS A 192 -25.65 10.36 2.47
C LYS A 192 -25.36 10.50 3.97
N GLN A 193 -26.18 9.90 4.84
CA GLN A 193 -26.03 9.98 6.29
C GLN A 193 -24.98 9.00 6.86
N GLY A 194 -24.47 8.07 6.05
CA GLY A 194 -23.55 7.01 6.48
C GLY A 194 -22.06 7.25 6.20
N SER A 195 -21.64 8.47 5.85
CA SER A 195 -20.24 8.72 5.51
C SER A 195 -19.32 8.62 6.72
N ILE A 196 -18.27 7.80 6.63
CA ILE A 196 -17.22 7.67 7.65
C ILE A 196 -16.02 8.49 7.19
N THR A 197 -15.54 9.39 8.03
CA THR A 197 -14.26 10.09 7.84
C THR A 197 -13.33 9.73 8.98
N ARG A 198 -12.13 9.27 8.64
CA ARG A 198 -11.03 9.03 9.56
C ARG A 198 -9.84 9.85 9.10
N LEU A 199 -9.31 10.66 10.00
CA LEU A 199 -8.22 11.60 9.72
C LEU A 199 -6.93 11.12 10.39
N ASP A 200 -5.80 11.45 9.78
CA ASP A 200 -4.45 11.18 10.30
C ASP A 200 -4.21 9.70 10.63
N GLU A 201 -4.83 8.80 9.87
CA GLU A 201 -4.67 7.37 10.06
C GLU A 201 -3.25 6.94 9.66
N THR A 202 -2.74 5.93 10.37
CA THR A 202 -1.44 5.35 10.09
C THR A 202 -1.52 3.84 10.01
N SER A 203 -0.76 3.25 9.10
CA SER A 203 -0.60 1.81 8.98
C SER A 203 0.85 1.48 8.68
N ASN A 204 1.31 0.33 9.15
CA ASN A 204 2.55 -0.26 8.68
C ASN A 204 2.32 -0.74 7.24
N ILE A 205 3.32 -0.50 6.38
CA ILE A 205 3.30 -1.00 5.01
C ILE A 205 4.60 -1.71 4.71
N LYS A 206 4.49 -2.82 3.96
CA LYS A 206 5.62 -3.62 3.51
C LYS A 206 5.51 -3.85 2.02
N PHE A 207 6.64 -3.70 1.33
CA PHE A 207 6.80 -4.03 -0.08
C PHE A 207 7.86 -5.11 -0.25
N ILE A 208 7.65 -6.00 -1.23
CA ILE A 208 8.62 -7.00 -1.66
C ILE A 208 8.93 -6.75 -3.14
N LYS A 209 10.22 -6.80 -3.49
CA LYS A 209 10.67 -6.74 -4.88
C LYS A 209 10.56 -8.14 -5.51
N GLU A 210 9.68 -8.26 -6.50
CA GLU A 210 9.45 -9.44 -7.32
C GLU A 210 9.65 -9.04 -8.78
N ASP A 211 10.44 -9.82 -9.53
CA ASP A 211 10.75 -9.55 -10.94
C ASP A 211 11.26 -8.12 -11.22
N GLY A 212 11.95 -7.53 -10.25
CA GLY A 212 12.51 -6.17 -10.33
C GLY A 212 11.57 -5.05 -9.90
N GLN A 213 10.28 -5.34 -9.68
CA GLN A 213 9.26 -4.37 -9.27
C GLN A 213 8.84 -4.56 -7.81
N TYR A 214 8.62 -3.47 -7.09
CA TYR A 214 8.10 -3.54 -5.73
C TYR A 214 6.58 -3.71 -5.74
N LYS A 215 6.12 -4.75 -5.06
CA LYS A 215 4.71 -5.06 -4.84
C LYS A 215 4.35 -4.90 -3.36
N VAL A 216 3.14 -4.44 -3.10
CA VAL A 216 2.57 -4.33 -1.75
C VAL A 216 2.35 -5.75 -1.21
N ASP A 217 2.99 -6.07 -0.09
CA ASP A 217 2.90 -7.36 0.58
C ASP A 217 2.00 -7.32 1.83
N GLU A 218 1.92 -6.16 2.47
CA GLU A 218 1.13 -5.99 3.68
C GLU A 218 0.79 -4.52 3.93
N ILE A 219 -0.45 -4.28 4.36
CA ILE A 219 -0.90 -3.04 5.00
C ILE A 219 -1.61 -3.43 6.30
N SER A 220 -1.05 -3.07 7.45
CA SER A 220 -1.55 -3.47 8.77
C SER A 220 -1.57 -2.29 9.75
N LYS A 221 -2.53 -2.27 10.67
CA LYS A 221 -2.61 -1.27 11.74
C LYS A 221 -1.74 -1.68 12.93
#